data_AF-A0A970EFA0-F1
#
_entry.id   AF-A0A970EFA0-F1
#
_cell.length_a   1.000
_cell.length_b   1.000
_cell.length_c   1.000
_cell.angle_alpha   90.00
_cell.angle_beta   90.00
_cell.angle_gamma   90.00
#
_symmetry.space_group_name_H-M   'P 1'
#
loop_
_entity.id
_entity.type
_entity.pdbx_description
1 polymer ?
#
loop_
_entity_poly.entity_id
_entity_poly.type
_entity_poly.pdbx_seq_one_letter_code
_entity_poly.pdbx_strand_id
1 'polypeptide(L)'
;MNIFKLSYKVERENSDEIYKGFGFKHLSDATQYYVHPNNQSYNGKTSLCQPIGEAIILFASILSRIANGNIIGDYYLCDDRSTYYFEVTIHEDFREHEVVEKRIYKYRALLKENQIKIAAYDYHDKWIDSDVRNLGHLYKLLPCFCVLLARETENVPEFRYIMENFVQSPAADTFVNLHEDFYQNHKMDEYDLEYTDLSFVDLNEFIPFSLSYQIVQENKRQLNKTETFDIIPFPEDEFTNEQLMFVPKLPQEFVLPKYLQSLCNAISCGDIMSVLFHGPSGTGKTMSCKLICQEIRLPVMEIINCTENLDEFVLGKYIPQEDKIIFKKAMLPKPSGMAARWCLRKSILQSPNTLLF
;
A
#
# COMPACT_ATOMS: atom_id res chain seq x y z
N MET A 1 -26.25 -16.23 6.70
CA MET A 1 -25.41 -17.42 6.36
C MET A 1 -23.94 -17.02 6.25
N ASN A 2 -23.02 -17.84 6.77
CA ASN A 2 -21.58 -17.55 6.74
C ASN A 2 -20.90 -18.10 5.47
N ILE A 3 -20.75 -17.26 4.45
CA ILE A 3 -20.18 -17.65 3.14
C ILE A 3 -18.68 -17.92 3.19
N PHE A 4 -17.95 -17.30 4.13
CA PHE A 4 -16.51 -17.50 4.30
C PHE A 4 -16.18 -18.87 4.90
N LYS A 5 -16.98 -19.38 5.83
CA LYS A 5 -16.85 -20.76 6.30
C LYS A 5 -17.34 -21.77 5.27
N LEU A 6 -18.35 -21.39 4.48
CA LEU A 6 -18.84 -22.22 3.38
C LEU A 6 -17.80 -22.40 2.28
N SER A 7 -17.01 -21.37 1.95
CA SER A 7 -16.03 -21.44 0.86
C SER A 7 -14.92 -22.48 1.09
N TYR A 8 -14.64 -22.87 2.34
CA TYR A 8 -13.72 -23.98 2.67
C TYR A 8 -14.33 -25.37 2.47
N LYS A 9 -15.60 -25.45 2.07
CA LYS A 9 -16.32 -26.68 1.74
C LYS A 9 -16.70 -26.76 0.25
N VAL A 10 -16.34 -25.73 -0.53
CA VAL A 10 -16.72 -25.59 -1.93
C VAL A 10 -15.46 -25.63 -2.78
N GLU A 11 -15.42 -26.60 -3.68
CA GLU A 11 -14.33 -26.89 -4.60
C GLU A 11 -14.93 -27.25 -5.95
N ARG A 12 -14.26 -26.90 -7.06
CA ARG A 12 -14.71 -27.26 -8.39
C ARG A 12 -14.49 -28.74 -8.64
N GLU A 13 -15.48 -29.41 -9.22
CA GLU A 13 -15.41 -30.85 -9.52
C GLU A 13 -14.30 -31.18 -10.53
N ASN A 14 -13.95 -30.24 -11.40
CA ASN A 14 -12.99 -30.45 -12.48
C ASN A 14 -11.53 -30.18 -12.09
N SER A 15 -11.28 -29.43 -11.01
CA SER A 15 -9.93 -29.05 -10.60
C SER A 15 -9.87 -28.55 -9.15
N ASP A 16 -8.91 -29.07 -8.39
CA ASP A 16 -8.56 -28.59 -7.05
C ASP A 16 -7.68 -27.33 -7.08
N GLU A 17 -7.17 -26.91 -8.25
CA GLU A 17 -6.30 -25.76 -8.37
C GLU A 17 -7.08 -24.45 -8.32
N ILE A 18 -6.55 -23.50 -7.55
CA ILE A 18 -7.02 -22.11 -7.58
C ILE A 18 -6.58 -21.54 -8.91
N TYR A 19 -7.53 -21.28 -9.80
CA TYR A 19 -7.24 -20.82 -11.15
C TYR A 19 -6.44 -19.51 -11.12
N LYS A 20 -5.24 -19.50 -11.73
CA LYS A 20 -4.23 -18.41 -11.68
C LYS A 20 -3.74 -18.05 -10.27
N GLY A 21 -3.98 -18.90 -9.27
CA GLY A 21 -3.55 -18.72 -7.89
C GLY A 21 -2.15 -19.26 -7.61
N PHE A 22 -1.16 -18.98 -8.48
CA PHE A 22 0.26 -19.33 -8.26
C PHE A 22 0.56 -20.81 -7.95
N GLY A 23 -0.27 -21.73 -8.47
CA GLY A 23 -0.13 -23.17 -8.22
C GLY A 23 -0.67 -23.64 -6.87
N PHE A 24 -1.33 -22.76 -6.10
CA PHE A 24 -2.07 -23.18 -4.91
C PHE A 24 -3.32 -23.96 -5.29
N LYS A 25 -3.62 -24.97 -4.49
CA LYS A 25 -4.84 -25.79 -4.52
C LYS A 25 -5.79 -25.43 -3.38
N HIS A 26 -7.03 -25.87 -3.47
CA HIS A 26 -8.01 -25.82 -2.40
C HIS A 26 -7.42 -26.46 -1.12
N LEU A 27 -7.52 -25.75 0.00
CA LEU A 27 -6.94 -26.08 1.31
C LEU A 27 -5.40 -26.19 1.34
N SER A 28 -4.69 -25.58 0.38
CA SER A 28 -3.22 -25.51 0.43
C SER A 28 -2.73 -24.82 1.70
N ASP A 29 -1.71 -25.40 2.33
CA ASP A 29 -0.98 -24.79 3.44
C ASP A 29 -0.06 -23.69 2.90
N ALA A 30 -0.41 -22.43 3.20
CA ALA A 30 0.30 -21.25 2.78
C ALA A 30 0.99 -20.52 3.95
N THR A 31 1.15 -21.20 5.10
CA THR A 31 1.70 -20.64 6.35
C THR A 31 3.07 -19.99 6.17
N GLN A 32 3.89 -20.53 5.26
CA GLN A 32 5.22 -20.02 4.96
C GLN A 32 5.25 -18.62 4.30
N TYR A 33 4.14 -18.20 3.68
CA TYR A 33 4.03 -16.92 3.01
C TYR A 33 3.52 -15.83 3.96
N TYR A 34 2.46 -16.14 4.71
CA TYR A 34 1.84 -15.18 5.60
C TYR A 34 0.95 -15.88 6.63
N VAL A 35 0.94 -15.36 7.85
CA VAL A 35 0.03 -15.74 8.94
C VAL A 35 -0.51 -14.46 9.53
N HIS A 36 -1.83 -14.28 9.44
CA HIS A 36 -2.46 -13.10 10.00
C HIS A 36 -2.27 -13.03 11.53
N PRO A 37 -2.02 -11.84 12.12
CA PRO A 37 -1.78 -11.71 13.56
C PRO A 37 -2.91 -12.26 14.43
N ASN A 38 -4.15 -12.20 13.93
CA ASN A 38 -5.33 -12.71 14.63
C ASN A 38 -5.78 -14.09 14.11
N ASN A 39 -4.89 -14.87 13.50
CA ASN A 39 -5.21 -16.21 13.03
C ASN A 39 -5.61 -17.10 14.24
N GLN A 40 -6.83 -17.63 14.17
CA GLN A 40 -7.43 -18.49 15.22
C GLN A 40 -7.56 -19.94 14.76
N SER A 41 -6.86 -20.35 13.69
CA SER A 41 -6.83 -21.74 13.26
C SER A 41 -6.20 -22.61 14.33
N TYR A 42 -6.71 -23.83 14.47
CA TYR A 42 -6.32 -24.76 15.54
C TYR A 42 -4.79 -25.04 15.58
N ASN A 43 -4.12 -25.01 14.43
CA ASN A 43 -2.69 -25.27 14.30
C ASN A 43 -1.86 -24.02 13.96
N GLY A 44 -2.45 -22.82 13.97
CA GLY A 44 -1.80 -21.59 13.51
C GLY A 44 -1.43 -21.61 12.02
N LYS A 45 -2.14 -22.39 11.22
CA LYS A 45 -1.92 -22.56 9.78
C LYS A 45 -2.74 -21.57 8.97
N THR A 46 -2.17 -21.13 7.86
CA THR A 46 -2.89 -20.39 6.82
C THR A 46 -3.29 -21.37 5.73
N SER A 47 -4.60 -21.47 5.46
CA SER A 47 -5.13 -22.37 4.43
C SER A 47 -5.96 -21.58 3.43
N LEU A 48 -5.71 -21.78 2.14
CA LEU A 48 -6.40 -21.05 1.08
C LEU A 48 -7.58 -21.86 0.57
N CYS A 49 -8.73 -21.22 0.34
CA CYS A 49 -9.86 -21.84 -0.35
C CYS A 49 -10.07 -21.22 -1.74
N GLN A 50 -10.52 -22.07 -2.66
CA GLN A 50 -10.68 -21.76 -4.08
C GLN A 50 -11.65 -20.60 -4.34
N PRO A 51 -12.85 -20.51 -3.73
CA PRO A 51 -13.79 -19.42 -4.04
C PRO A 51 -13.25 -18.02 -3.74
N ILE A 52 -12.53 -17.85 -2.62
CA ILE A 52 -11.92 -16.57 -2.27
C ILE A 52 -10.75 -16.25 -3.20
N GLY A 53 -9.87 -17.24 -3.45
CA GLY A 53 -8.71 -17.06 -4.31
C GLY A 53 -9.09 -16.66 -5.74
N GLU A 54 -10.06 -17.34 -6.33
CA GLU A 54 -10.54 -17.05 -7.69
C GLU A 54 -11.31 -15.73 -7.76
N ALA A 55 -11.99 -15.32 -6.68
CA ALA A 55 -12.61 -14.00 -6.59
C ALA A 55 -11.57 -12.87 -6.53
N ILE A 56 -10.49 -13.04 -5.75
CA ILE A 56 -9.38 -12.07 -5.71
C ILE A 56 -8.77 -11.89 -7.10
N ILE A 57 -8.58 -12.99 -7.83
CA ILE A 57 -8.01 -12.98 -9.19
C ILE A 57 -8.94 -12.30 -10.17
N LEU A 58 -10.23 -12.61 -10.13
CA LEU A 58 -11.23 -11.95 -10.97
C LEU A 58 -11.28 -10.45 -10.66
N PHE A 59 -11.36 -10.07 -9.39
CA PHE A 59 -11.41 -8.68 -8.95
C PHE A 59 -10.14 -7.91 -9.35
N ALA A 60 -8.95 -8.45 -9.08
CA ALA A 60 -7.69 -7.85 -9.48
C ALA A 60 -7.57 -7.69 -11.00
N SER A 61 -8.10 -8.65 -11.79
CA SER A 61 -8.13 -8.55 -13.24
C SER A 61 -8.98 -7.38 -13.73
N ILE A 62 -10.09 -7.07 -13.06
CA ILE A 62 -10.95 -5.93 -13.36
C ILE A 62 -10.21 -4.62 -13.05
N LEU A 63 -9.60 -4.50 -11.87
CA LEU A 63 -8.84 -3.30 -11.49
C LEU A 63 -7.68 -3.04 -12.45
N SER A 64 -6.94 -4.09 -12.83
CA SER A 64 -5.86 -4.00 -13.81
C SER A 64 -6.37 -3.52 -15.18
N ARG A 65 -7.52 -4.03 -15.60
CA ARG A 65 -8.16 -3.67 -16.88
C ARG A 65 -8.66 -2.22 -16.89
N ILE A 66 -9.25 -1.75 -15.79
CA ILE A 66 -9.59 -0.34 -15.57
C ILE A 66 -8.33 0.54 -15.66
N ALA A 67 -7.25 0.14 -15.00
CA ALA A 67 -5.99 0.90 -15.01
C ALA A 67 -5.37 1.03 -16.40
N ASN A 68 -5.62 0.05 -17.27
CA ASN A 68 -5.17 0.02 -18.67
C ASN A 68 -6.21 0.59 -19.65
N GLY A 69 -7.33 1.14 -19.17
CA GLY A 69 -8.37 1.75 -20.02
C GLY A 69 -9.23 0.75 -20.81
N ASN A 70 -9.20 -0.54 -20.47
CA ASN A 70 -9.97 -1.59 -21.12
C ASN A 70 -11.01 -2.17 -20.16
N ILE A 71 -12.09 -1.41 -19.93
CA ILE A 71 -13.09 -1.71 -18.90
C ILE A 71 -13.91 -2.95 -19.31
N ILE A 72 -13.78 -4.04 -18.54
CA ILE A 72 -14.56 -5.28 -18.69
C ILE A 72 -15.59 -5.48 -17.56
N GLY A 73 -15.56 -4.58 -16.58
CA GLY A 73 -16.34 -4.60 -15.36
C GLY A 73 -15.92 -3.42 -14.50
N ASP A 74 -16.72 -3.12 -13.48
CA ASP A 74 -16.46 -2.07 -12.52
C ASP A 74 -17.17 -2.37 -11.20
N TYR A 75 -16.78 -1.66 -10.14
CA TYR A 75 -17.59 -1.56 -8.95
C TYR A 75 -17.95 -0.12 -8.67
N TYR A 76 -19.05 0.06 -7.97
CA TYR A 76 -19.67 1.34 -7.73
C TYR A 76 -20.03 1.43 -6.26
N LEU A 77 -19.97 2.64 -5.71
CA LEU A 77 -20.35 2.90 -4.33
C LEU A 77 -21.26 4.12 -4.26
N CYS A 78 -22.21 4.10 -3.32
CA CYS A 78 -22.95 5.31 -2.95
C CYS A 78 -22.05 6.27 -2.16
N ASP A 79 -22.36 7.56 -2.20
CA ASP A 79 -21.62 8.62 -1.49
C ASP A 79 -21.46 8.35 0.01
N ASP A 80 -22.46 7.74 0.63
CA ASP A 80 -22.49 7.39 2.05
C ASP A 80 -21.75 6.09 2.39
N ARG A 81 -21.20 5.39 1.39
CA ARG A 81 -20.50 4.10 1.50
C ARG A 81 -21.34 2.98 2.14
N SER A 82 -22.67 3.09 2.11
CA SER A 82 -23.58 2.09 2.66
C SER A 82 -23.85 0.93 1.70
N THR A 83 -23.75 1.21 0.40
CA THR A 83 -24.16 0.30 -0.68
C THR A 83 -23.07 0.21 -1.74
N TYR A 84 -22.81 -1.02 -2.18
CA TYR A 84 -21.80 -1.36 -3.20
C TYR A 84 -22.47 -2.15 -4.30
N TYR A 85 -22.17 -1.80 -5.54
CA TYR A 85 -22.61 -2.53 -6.71
C TYR A 85 -21.38 -3.00 -7.50
N PHE A 86 -21.45 -4.19 -8.07
CA PHE A 86 -20.38 -4.79 -8.84
C PHE A 86 -20.94 -5.40 -10.11
N GLU A 87 -20.31 -5.13 -11.25
CA GLU A 87 -20.65 -5.74 -12.54
C GLU A 87 -19.38 -6.16 -13.26
N VAL A 88 -19.40 -7.36 -13.86
CA VAL A 88 -18.30 -7.85 -14.68
C VAL A 88 -18.79 -8.70 -15.84
N THR A 89 -18.23 -8.45 -17.02
CA THR A 89 -18.28 -9.36 -18.16
C THR A 89 -17.17 -10.39 -18.04
N ILE A 90 -17.55 -11.66 -17.96
CA ILE A 90 -16.63 -12.78 -17.76
C ILE A 90 -15.88 -13.04 -19.05
N HIS A 91 -14.55 -13.03 -18.94
CA HIS A 91 -13.66 -13.36 -20.05
C HIS A 91 -13.76 -14.86 -20.40
N GLU A 92 -13.59 -15.19 -21.68
CA GLU A 92 -13.69 -16.57 -22.20
C GLU A 92 -12.78 -17.55 -21.45
N ASP A 93 -11.55 -17.12 -21.16
CA ASP A 93 -10.56 -17.86 -20.37
C ASP A 93 -11.09 -18.43 -19.03
N PHE A 94 -11.96 -17.70 -18.30
CA PHE A 94 -12.57 -18.22 -17.06
C PHE A 94 -13.60 -19.33 -17.32
N ARG A 95 -14.29 -19.29 -18.47
CA ARG A 95 -15.24 -20.35 -18.90
C ARG A 95 -14.52 -21.56 -19.47
N GLU A 96 -13.43 -21.37 -20.21
CA GLU A 96 -12.64 -22.46 -20.79
C GLU A 96 -12.00 -23.33 -19.70
N HIS A 97 -11.54 -22.71 -18.61
CA HIS A 97 -11.01 -23.42 -17.45
C HIS A 97 -12.11 -23.87 -16.46
N GLU A 98 -13.37 -23.66 -16.83
CA GLU A 98 -14.58 -24.03 -16.07
C GLU A 98 -14.57 -23.50 -14.62
N VAL A 99 -13.97 -22.32 -14.42
CA VAL A 99 -14.11 -21.53 -13.18
C VAL A 99 -15.55 -20.99 -13.08
N VAL A 100 -16.10 -20.62 -14.23
CA VAL A 100 -17.48 -20.15 -14.41
C VAL A 100 -18.18 -21.06 -15.42
N GLU A 101 -19.47 -21.35 -15.20
CA GLU A 101 -20.27 -22.15 -16.14
C GLU A 101 -20.26 -21.52 -17.55
N LYS A 102 -20.18 -22.36 -18.59
CA LYS A 102 -20.05 -21.93 -20.00
C LYS A 102 -21.16 -21.00 -20.50
N ARG A 103 -22.35 -21.07 -19.88
CA ARG A 103 -23.50 -20.23 -20.22
C ARG A 103 -23.48 -18.86 -19.56
N ILE A 104 -22.60 -18.60 -18.60
CA ILE A 104 -22.55 -17.35 -17.83
C ILE A 104 -21.52 -16.40 -18.44
N TYR A 105 -22.00 -15.24 -18.89
CA TYR A 105 -21.19 -14.22 -19.53
C TYR A 105 -21.05 -12.96 -18.70
N LYS A 106 -21.94 -12.73 -17.74
CA LYS A 106 -21.89 -11.56 -16.87
C LYS A 106 -22.37 -11.89 -15.46
N TYR A 107 -21.75 -11.25 -14.48
CA TYR A 107 -22.29 -11.15 -13.12
C TYR A 107 -22.66 -9.73 -12.76
N ARG A 108 -23.71 -9.61 -11.96
CA ARG A 108 -24.04 -8.41 -11.19
C ARG A 108 -24.18 -8.80 -9.73
N ALA A 109 -23.72 -7.94 -8.82
CA ALA A 109 -23.88 -8.10 -7.40
C ALA A 109 -24.16 -6.75 -6.73
N LEU A 110 -25.03 -6.75 -5.73
CA LEU A 110 -25.37 -5.61 -4.91
C LEU A 110 -25.21 -5.98 -3.45
N LEU A 111 -24.45 -5.21 -2.71
CA LEU A 111 -24.26 -5.35 -1.27
C LEU A 111 -24.82 -4.11 -0.57
N LYS A 112 -25.74 -4.32 0.36
CA LYS A 112 -26.23 -3.30 1.27
C LYS A 112 -26.21 -3.87 2.68
N GLU A 113 -25.43 -3.25 3.57
CA GLU A 113 -25.16 -3.77 4.91
C GLU A 113 -24.61 -5.22 4.84
N ASN A 114 -25.41 -6.21 5.24
CA ASN A 114 -25.11 -7.65 5.16
C ASN A 114 -25.98 -8.40 4.15
N GLN A 115 -26.84 -7.71 3.41
CA GLN A 115 -27.62 -8.30 2.33
C GLN A 115 -26.83 -8.28 1.03
N ILE A 116 -26.63 -9.44 0.42
CA ILE A 116 -25.97 -9.58 -0.88
C ILE A 116 -26.99 -10.12 -1.88
N LYS A 117 -27.24 -9.35 -2.93
CA LYS A 117 -28.02 -9.80 -4.09
C LYS A 117 -27.06 -10.12 -5.23
N ILE A 118 -27.27 -11.25 -5.91
CA ILE A 118 -26.45 -11.67 -7.04
C ILE A 118 -27.31 -12.11 -8.23
N ALA A 119 -26.77 -11.91 -9.43
CA ALA A 119 -27.35 -12.39 -10.67
C ALA A 119 -26.28 -12.80 -11.68
N ALA A 120 -26.57 -13.84 -12.44
CA ALA A 120 -25.81 -14.25 -13.62
C ALA A 120 -26.63 -14.04 -14.88
N TYR A 121 -25.96 -13.68 -15.98
CA TYR A 121 -26.59 -13.43 -17.27
C TYR A 121 -25.87 -14.20 -18.37
N ASP A 122 -26.62 -14.56 -19.40
CA ASP A 122 -26.07 -15.18 -20.60
C ASP A 122 -25.46 -14.13 -21.55
N TYR A 123 -25.00 -14.58 -22.73
CA TYR A 123 -24.34 -13.71 -23.71
C TYR A 123 -25.27 -12.64 -24.32
N HIS A 124 -26.59 -12.77 -24.15
CA HIS A 124 -27.60 -11.79 -24.57
C HIS A 124 -28.02 -10.85 -23.44
N ASP A 125 -27.29 -10.84 -22.32
CA ASP A 125 -27.66 -10.11 -21.10
C ASP A 125 -29.00 -10.57 -20.51
N LYS A 126 -29.44 -11.80 -20.82
CA LYS A 126 -30.67 -12.37 -20.24
C LYS A 126 -30.35 -13.03 -18.92
N TRP A 127 -31.12 -12.68 -17.88
CA TRP A 127 -30.97 -13.25 -16.55
C TRP A 127 -31.18 -14.78 -16.57
N ILE A 128 -30.24 -15.49 -15.96
CA ILE A 128 -30.28 -16.95 -15.83
C ILE A 128 -30.89 -17.25 -14.47
N ASP A 129 -32.17 -17.64 -14.46
CA ASP A 129 -32.87 -18.03 -13.23
C ASP A 129 -32.22 -19.26 -12.59
N SER A 130 -32.07 -19.22 -11.26
CA SER A 130 -31.45 -20.26 -10.46
C SER A 130 -31.83 -20.13 -8.99
N ASP A 131 -31.86 -21.25 -8.27
CA ASP A 131 -32.00 -21.25 -6.82
C ASP A 131 -30.70 -20.82 -6.11
N VAL A 132 -30.82 -19.86 -5.18
CA VAL A 132 -29.70 -19.40 -4.34
C VAL A 132 -29.21 -20.51 -3.41
N ARG A 133 -30.05 -21.49 -3.03
CA ARG A 133 -29.71 -22.53 -2.06
C ARG A 133 -28.65 -23.51 -2.55
N ASN A 134 -28.45 -23.60 -3.87
CA ASN A 134 -27.38 -24.42 -4.45
C ASN A 134 -26.09 -23.60 -4.61
N LEU A 135 -25.47 -23.23 -3.47
CA LEU A 135 -24.16 -22.56 -3.41
C LEU A 135 -22.97 -23.54 -3.49
N GLY A 136 -23.23 -24.82 -3.72
CA GLY A 136 -22.18 -25.82 -3.95
C GLY A 136 -21.38 -25.55 -5.23
N HIS A 137 -21.90 -24.70 -6.12
CA HIS A 137 -21.17 -24.27 -7.30
C HIS A 137 -20.46 -22.92 -7.07
N LEU A 138 -19.13 -22.96 -7.17
CA LEU A 138 -18.21 -21.85 -6.88
C LEU A 138 -18.58 -20.54 -7.61
N TYR A 139 -19.15 -20.63 -8.80
CA TYR A 139 -19.51 -19.48 -9.62
C TYR A 139 -20.56 -18.56 -8.99
N LYS A 140 -21.35 -19.04 -8.02
CA LYS A 140 -22.30 -18.21 -7.26
C LYS A 140 -21.63 -17.46 -6.11
N LEU A 141 -20.49 -17.95 -5.62
CA LEU A 141 -19.72 -17.28 -4.56
C LEU A 141 -18.80 -16.20 -5.12
N LEU A 142 -18.32 -16.34 -6.37
CA LEU A 142 -17.50 -15.33 -7.04
C LEU A 142 -18.10 -13.92 -6.99
N PRO A 143 -19.35 -13.67 -7.44
CA PRO A 143 -19.95 -12.33 -7.37
C PRO A 143 -20.13 -11.82 -5.93
N CYS A 144 -20.42 -12.71 -4.97
CA CYS A 144 -20.51 -12.35 -3.55
C CYS A 144 -19.16 -11.84 -3.03
N PHE A 145 -18.08 -12.57 -3.29
CA PHE A 145 -16.75 -12.16 -2.83
C PHE A 145 -16.25 -10.93 -3.58
N CYS A 146 -16.55 -10.76 -4.86
CA CYS A 146 -16.14 -9.56 -5.60
C CYS A 146 -16.78 -8.27 -5.05
N VAL A 147 -18.07 -8.29 -4.72
CA VAL A 147 -18.72 -7.10 -4.13
C VAL A 147 -18.23 -6.82 -2.70
N LEU A 148 -17.87 -7.87 -1.95
CA LEU A 148 -17.26 -7.72 -0.64
C LEU A 148 -15.80 -7.21 -0.72
N LEU A 149 -15.03 -7.65 -1.72
CA LEU A 149 -13.70 -7.12 -2.01
C LEU A 149 -13.77 -5.64 -2.39
N ALA A 150 -14.80 -5.21 -3.12
CA ALA A 150 -15.05 -3.80 -3.38
C ALA A 150 -15.26 -3.02 -2.07
N ARG A 151 -16.12 -3.51 -1.16
CA ARG A 151 -16.32 -2.91 0.17
C ARG A 151 -15.01 -2.84 0.96
N GLU A 152 -14.24 -3.92 1.00
CA GLU A 152 -13.00 -3.97 1.78
C GLU A 152 -11.95 -3.01 1.22
N THR A 153 -11.80 -2.99 -0.11
CA THR A 153 -10.90 -2.07 -0.82
C THR A 153 -11.28 -0.60 -0.59
N GLU A 154 -12.55 -0.27 -0.37
CA GLU A 154 -12.98 1.11 -0.10
C GLU A 154 -12.84 1.55 1.36
N ASN A 155 -12.97 0.62 2.30
CA ASN A 155 -13.07 0.95 3.72
C ASN A 155 -11.81 0.65 4.54
N VAL A 156 -10.92 -0.23 4.05
CA VAL A 156 -9.69 -0.62 4.74
C VAL A 156 -8.48 -0.16 3.93
N PRO A 157 -7.84 0.98 4.29
CA PRO A 157 -6.72 1.55 3.54
C PRO A 157 -5.54 0.59 3.35
N GLU A 158 -5.23 -0.21 4.38
CA GLU A 158 -4.18 -1.22 4.33
C GLU A 158 -4.49 -2.31 3.30
N PHE A 159 -5.73 -2.81 3.29
CA PHE A 159 -6.19 -3.79 2.31
C PHE A 159 -6.13 -3.23 0.88
N ARG A 160 -6.57 -1.98 0.69
CA ARG A 160 -6.46 -1.27 -0.59
C ARG A 160 -5.02 -1.22 -1.09
N TYR A 161 -4.08 -0.85 -0.23
CA TYR A 161 -2.67 -0.77 -0.59
C TYR A 161 -2.12 -2.12 -1.06
N ILE A 162 -2.44 -3.20 -0.35
CA ILE A 162 -2.02 -4.55 -0.72
C ILE A 162 -2.68 -4.97 -2.05
N MET A 163 -3.96 -4.66 -2.25
CA MET A 163 -4.68 -4.94 -3.50
C MET A 163 -4.07 -4.18 -4.68
N GLU A 164 -3.77 -2.89 -4.54
CA GLU A 164 -3.11 -2.09 -5.56
C GLU A 164 -1.73 -2.65 -5.93
N ASN A 165 -0.94 -3.06 -4.92
CA ASN A 165 0.35 -3.68 -5.15
C ASN A 165 0.21 -5.01 -5.90
N PHE A 166 -0.77 -5.84 -5.53
CA PHE A 166 -1.05 -7.09 -6.20
C PHE A 166 -1.47 -6.87 -7.66
N VAL A 167 -2.29 -5.86 -7.94
CA VAL A 167 -2.69 -5.49 -9.31
C VAL A 167 -1.51 -5.04 -10.17
N GLN A 168 -0.56 -4.30 -9.58
CA GLN A 168 0.62 -3.80 -10.29
C GLN A 168 1.72 -4.86 -10.47
N SER A 169 1.95 -5.66 -9.45
CA SER A 169 3.01 -6.68 -9.41
C SER A 169 2.49 -7.94 -8.68
N PRO A 170 1.72 -8.80 -9.36
CA PRO A 170 1.16 -10.00 -8.75
C PRO A 170 2.26 -10.93 -8.23
N ALA A 171 2.18 -11.28 -6.94
CA ALA A 171 3.12 -12.17 -6.27
C ALA A 171 2.39 -13.10 -5.29
N ALA A 172 2.95 -14.30 -5.07
CA ALA A 172 2.33 -15.33 -4.26
C ALA A 172 2.15 -14.93 -2.78
N ASP A 173 3.12 -14.23 -2.20
CA ASP A 173 3.05 -13.71 -0.83
C ASP A 173 1.92 -12.69 -0.66
N THR A 174 1.79 -11.76 -1.61
CA THR A 174 0.75 -10.73 -1.61
C THR A 174 -0.62 -11.36 -1.83
N PHE A 175 -0.71 -12.40 -2.67
CA PHE A 175 -1.94 -13.17 -2.87
C PHE A 175 -2.39 -13.89 -1.60
N VAL A 176 -1.48 -14.56 -0.89
CA VAL A 176 -1.78 -15.22 0.40
C VAL A 176 -2.20 -14.19 1.44
N ASN A 177 -1.54 -13.03 1.47
CA ASN A 177 -1.87 -11.94 2.39
C ASN A 177 -3.32 -11.45 2.16
N LEU A 178 -3.67 -11.06 0.92
CA LEU A 178 -5.03 -10.65 0.58
C LEU A 178 -6.08 -11.70 0.92
N HIS A 179 -5.78 -12.97 0.63
CA HIS A 179 -6.70 -14.07 0.89
C HIS A 179 -6.96 -14.25 2.39
N GLU A 180 -5.89 -14.34 3.18
CA GLU A 180 -5.98 -14.57 4.61
C GLU A 180 -6.58 -13.37 5.34
N ASP A 181 -6.17 -12.13 5.02
CA ASP A 181 -6.73 -10.93 5.64
C ASP A 181 -8.24 -10.83 5.36
N PHE A 182 -8.64 -11.04 4.09
CA PHE A 182 -10.04 -11.01 3.70
C PHE A 182 -10.86 -12.10 4.42
N TYR A 183 -10.31 -13.31 4.57
CA TYR A 183 -10.97 -14.35 5.35
C TYR A 183 -11.06 -13.99 6.83
N GLN A 184 -9.95 -13.59 7.46
CA GLN A 184 -9.90 -13.36 8.91
C GLN A 184 -10.79 -12.19 9.34
N ASN A 185 -10.92 -11.15 8.50
CA ASN A 185 -11.78 -10.00 8.75
C ASN A 185 -13.28 -10.37 8.71
N HIS A 186 -13.68 -11.35 7.90
CA HIS A 186 -15.09 -11.67 7.66
C HIS A 186 -15.52 -13.08 8.10
N LYS A 187 -14.63 -13.91 8.65
CA LYS A 187 -14.94 -15.31 9.01
C LYS A 187 -16.08 -15.47 10.01
N MET A 188 -16.42 -14.42 10.77
CA MET A 188 -17.51 -14.43 11.74
C MET A 188 -18.79 -13.76 11.23
N ASP A 189 -18.74 -13.14 10.04
CA ASP A 189 -19.87 -12.42 9.48
C ASP A 189 -20.92 -13.39 8.94
N GLU A 190 -22.17 -12.94 8.98
CA GLU A 190 -23.29 -13.61 8.34
C GLU A 190 -23.95 -12.69 7.32
N TYR A 191 -24.24 -13.26 6.15
CA TYR A 191 -24.82 -12.56 5.02
C TYR A 191 -26.16 -13.16 4.62
N ASP A 192 -27.08 -12.30 4.22
CA ASP A 192 -28.37 -12.68 3.65
C ASP A 192 -28.25 -12.66 2.12
N LEU A 193 -28.22 -13.85 1.52
CA LEU A 193 -28.06 -13.99 0.08
C LEU A 193 -29.40 -14.07 -0.64
N GLU A 194 -29.55 -13.28 -1.69
CA GLU A 194 -30.69 -13.30 -2.61
C GLU A 194 -30.18 -13.49 -4.05
N TYR A 195 -30.79 -14.41 -4.81
CA TYR A 195 -30.52 -14.56 -6.24
C TYR A 195 -31.69 -13.96 -7.01
N THR A 196 -31.49 -12.78 -7.59
CA THR A 196 -32.57 -11.97 -8.19
C THR A 196 -32.03 -11.10 -9.30
N ASP A 197 -32.85 -10.78 -10.30
CA ASP A 197 -32.45 -9.93 -11.42
C ASP A 197 -32.08 -8.52 -10.94
N LEU A 198 -30.91 -8.05 -11.38
CA LEU A 198 -30.33 -6.75 -11.03
C LEU A 198 -30.21 -5.81 -12.26
N SER A 199 -30.78 -6.19 -13.40
CA SER A 199 -30.78 -5.35 -14.61
C SER A 199 -31.49 -4.00 -14.45
N PHE A 200 -32.34 -3.87 -13.43
CA PHE A 200 -33.14 -2.67 -13.13
C PHE A 200 -32.54 -1.77 -12.04
N VAL A 201 -31.36 -2.10 -11.52
CA VAL A 201 -30.71 -1.27 -10.49
C VAL A 201 -30.34 0.09 -11.09
N ASP A 202 -30.85 1.16 -10.50
CA ASP A 202 -30.45 2.51 -10.89
C ASP A 202 -29.08 2.85 -10.30
N LEU A 203 -28.12 3.17 -11.17
CA LEU A 203 -26.75 3.50 -10.81
C LEU A 203 -26.48 5.02 -10.80
N ASN A 204 -27.50 5.86 -10.99
CA ASN A 204 -27.33 7.32 -11.05
C ASN A 204 -26.74 7.92 -9.76
N GLU A 205 -27.03 7.34 -8.60
CA GLU A 205 -26.51 7.76 -7.29
C GLU A 205 -25.19 7.07 -6.91
N PHE A 206 -24.61 6.28 -7.82
CA PHE A 206 -23.38 5.56 -7.57
C PHE A 206 -22.19 6.20 -8.29
N ILE A 207 -21.05 6.23 -7.60
CA ILE A 207 -19.76 6.64 -8.17
C ILE A 207 -19.04 5.38 -8.65
N PRO A 208 -18.71 5.26 -9.95
CA PRO A 208 -17.89 4.17 -10.45
C PRO A 208 -16.43 4.32 -10.01
N PHE A 209 -15.79 3.20 -9.65
CA PHE A 209 -14.37 3.19 -9.31
C PHE A 209 -13.49 3.59 -10.50
N SER A 210 -13.85 3.22 -11.73
CA SER A 210 -13.07 3.64 -12.90
C SER A 210 -12.93 5.16 -13.02
N LEU A 211 -13.94 5.93 -12.64
CA LEU A 211 -13.89 7.39 -12.64
C LEU A 211 -12.96 7.93 -11.55
N SER A 212 -13.09 7.43 -10.31
CA SER A 212 -12.23 7.87 -9.20
C SER A 212 -10.77 7.48 -9.45
N TYR A 213 -10.53 6.29 -10.01
CA TYR A 213 -9.21 5.80 -10.36
C TYR A 213 -8.54 6.63 -11.46
N GLN A 214 -9.28 7.02 -12.51
CA GLN A 214 -8.76 7.87 -13.57
C GLN A 214 -8.29 9.23 -13.03
N ILE A 215 -9.06 9.85 -12.13
CA ILE A 215 -8.68 11.11 -11.47
C ILE A 215 -7.40 10.92 -10.66
N VAL A 216 -7.30 9.84 -9.87
CA VAL A 216 -6.10 9.54 -9.08
C VAL A 216 -4.88 9.27 -9.97
N GLN A 217 -5.06 8.53 -11.07
CA GLN A 217 -3.99 8.27 -12.04
C GLN A 217 -3.57 9.53 -12.78
N GLU A 218 -4.50 10.39 -13.16
CA GLU A 218 -4.19 11.67 -13.79
C GLU A 218 -3.41 12.56 -12.82
N ASN A 219 -3.83 12.66 -11.56
CA ASN A 219 -3.09 13.36 -10.52
C ASN A 219 -1.69 12.75 -10.31
N LYS A 220 -1.57 11.42 -10.21
CA LYS A 220 -0.27 10.73 -10.11
C LYS A 220 0.60 10.93 -11.35
N ARG A 221 0.03 10.96 -12.56
CA ARG A 221 0.74 11.23 -13.82
C ARG A 221 1.16 12.69 -13.94
N GLN A 222 0.35 13.62 -13.44
CA GLN A 222 0.72 15.03 -13.34
C GLN A 222 1.87 15.22 -12.33
N LEU A 223 1.85 14.50 -11.20
CA LEU A 223 2.95 14.47 -10.23
C LEU A 223 4.21 13.77 -10.78
N ASN A 224 4.04 12.73 -11.61
CA ASN A 224 5.13 11.96 -12.24
C ASN A 224 5.63 12.54 -13.56
N LYS A 225 4.98 13.58 -14.11
CA LYS A 225 5.61 14.46 -15.11
C LYS A 225 6.74 15.16 -14.37
N THR A 226 7.89 14.49 -14.39
CA THR A 226 9.12 14.94 -13.78
C THR A 226 9.52 16.22 -14.49
N GLU A 227 9.07 17.36 -13.98
CA GLU A 227 9.77 18.60 -14.23
C GLU A 227 11.19 18.34 -13.73
N THR A 228 12.15 18.37 -14.65
CA THR A 228 13.56 18.45 -14.28
C THR A 228 13.71 19.79 -13.58
N PHE A 229 13.69 19.77 -12.26
CA PHE A 229 13.97 20.96 -11.48
C PHE A 229 15.46 21.21 -11.53
N ASP A 230 15.85 22.35 -12.09
CA ASP A 230 17.19 22.85 -11.86
C ASP A 230 17.36 23.07 -10.36
N ILE A 231 18.41 22.48 -9.79
CA ILE A 231 18.75 22.67 -8.38
C ILE A 231 19.24 24.10 -8.22
N ILE A 232 18.61 24.84 -7.30
CA ILE A 232 18.99 26.21 -6.96
C ILE A 232 19.91 26.12 -5.73
N PRO A 233 21.23 26.28 -5.87
CA PRO A 233 22.13 26.32 -4.73
C PRO A 233 21.99 27.62 -3.94
N PHE A 234 22.54 27.65 -2.72
CA PHE A 234 22.70 28.89 -1.99
C PHE A 234 23.54 29.91 -2.80
N PRO A 235 23.25 31.22 -2.68
CA PRO A 235 24.04 32.28 -3.32
C PRO A 235 25.54 32.18 -3.01
N GLU A 236 26.40 32.61 -3.93
CA GLU A 236 27.86 32.48 -3.78
C GLU A 236 28.43 33.34 -2.63
N ASP A 237 27.70 34.37 -2.20
CA ASP A 237 28.03 35.27 -1.12
C ASP A 237 27.40 34.89 0.24
N GLU A 238 26.59 33.82 0.27
CA GLU A 238 25.92 33.36 1.49
C GLU A 238 26.91 32.79 2.53
N PHE A 239 27.99 32.14 2.06
CA PHE A 239 28.96 31.46 2.90
C PHE A 239 30.38 31.97 2.66
N THR A 240 31.18 32.06 3.72
CA THR A 240 32.60 32.41 3.60
C THR A 240 33.41 31.28 2.95
N ASN A 241 34.57 31.61 2.38
CA ASN A 241 35.48 30.61 1.81
C ASN A 241 35.88 29.51 2.81
N GLU A 242 36.00 29.85 4.09
CA GLU A 242 36.28 28.89 5.17
C GLU A 242 35.10 27.94 5.38
N GLN A 243 33.87 28.44 5.36
CA GLN A 243 32.65 27.64 5.51
C GLN A 243 32.46 26.70 4.32
N LEU A 244 32.74 27.17 3.10
CA LEU A 244 32.62 26.34 1.89
C LEU A 244 33.57 25.12 1.89
N MET A 245 34.64 25.12 2.71
CA MET A 245 35.48 23.94 2.89
C MET A 245 34.75 22.77 3.55
N PHE A 246 33.65 23.04 4.27
CA PHE A 246 32.81 22.04 4.95
C PHE A 246 31.66 21.50 4.09
N VAL A 247 31.56 21.90 2.82
CA VAL A 247 30.63 21.27 1.89
C VAL A 247 31.10 19.83 1.62
N PRO A 248 30.24 18.81 1.79
CA PRO A 248 30.62 17.43 1.51
C PRO A 248 31.10 17.24 0.07
N LYS A 249 32.20 16.48 -0.10
CA LYS A 249 32.73 16.10 -1.41
C LYS A 249 32.63 14.59 -1.57
N LEU A 250 31.57 14.15 -2.24
CA LEU A 250 31.33 12.75 -2.56
C LEU A 250 31.86 12.43 -3.97
N PRO A 251 32.31 11.19 -4.23
CA PRO A 251 32.69 10.74 -5.57
C PRO A 251 31.54 10.88 -6.57
N GLN A 252 31.86 11.09 -7.84
CA GLN A 252 30.88 11.26 -8.93
C GLN A 252 29.97 10.04 -9.16
N GLU A 253 30.36 8.87 -8.65
CA GLU A 253 29.55 7.65 -8.67
C GLU A 253 28.26 7.78 -7.84
N PHE A 254 28.24 8.70 -6.86
CA PHE A 254 27.06 8.97 -6.05
C PHE A 254 26.23 10.07 -6.70
N VAL A 255 25.13 9.67 -7.33
CA VAL A 255 24.19 10.58 -7.99
C VAL A 255 23.02 10.87 -7.07
N LEU A 256 22.62 12.14 -6.94
CA LEU A 256 21.42 12.53 -6.21
C LEU A 256 20.17 11.91 -6.88
N PRO A 257 19.38 11.10 -6.16
CA PRO A 257 18.13 10.59 -6.70
C PRO A 257 17.16 11.73 -7.07
N LYS A 258 16.52 11.64 -8.24
CA LYS A 258 15.65 12.70 -8.79
C LYS A 258 14.55 13.15 -7.83
N TYR A 259 13.98 12.22 -7.06
CA TYR A 259 12.92 12.53 -6.08
C TYR A 259 13.38 13.43 -4.92
N LEU A 260 14.69 13.63 -4.72
CA LEU A 260 15.26 14.54 -3.72
C LEU A 260 15.61 15.93 -4.27
N GLN A 261 15.43 16.18 -5.57
CA GLN A 261 15.75 17.49 -6.16
C GLN A 261 14.81 18.59 -5.66
N SER A 262 13.51 18.31 -5.51
CA SER A 262 12.55 19.26 -4.93
C SER A 262 12.91 19.64 -3.50
N LEU A 263 13.43 18.68 -2.74
CA LEU A 263 13.89 18.90 -1.37
C LEU A 263 15.09 19.86 -1.32
N CYS A 264 15.99 19.81 -2.32
CA CYS A 264 17.13 20.72 -2.41
C CYS A 264 16.67 22.19 -2.48
N ASN A 265 15.70 22.46 -3.36
CA ASN A 265 15.16 23.82 -3.53
C ASN A 265 14.38 24.28 -2.31
N ALA A 266 13.61 23.40 -1.66
CA ALA A 266 12.91 23.74 -0.43
C ALA A 266 13.88 24.16 0.70
N ILE A 267 15.07 23.55 0.77
CA ILE A 267 16.11 23.91 1.75
C ILE A 267 16.76 25.24 1.40
N SER A 268 17.17 25.45 0.13
CA SER A 268 17.87 26.68 -0.26
C SER A 268 16.96 27.91 -0.26
N CYS A 269 15.68 27.76 -0.62
CA CYS A 269 14.67 28.82 -0.52
C CYS A 269 14.23 29.12 0.92
N GLY A 270 14.52 28.21 1.86
CA GLY A 270 14.15 28.35 3.27
C GLY A 270 12.69 27.96 3.59
N ASP A 271 12.02 27.23 2.70
CA ASP A 271 10.65 26.73 2.90
C ASP A 271 10.59 25.67 4.00
N ILE A 272 11.71 25.00 4.26
CA ILE A 272 11.83 23.99 5.32
C ILE A 272 13.03 24.28 6.21
N MET A 273 12.84 24.07 7.51
CA MET A 273 13.88 24.27 8.53
C MET A 273 14.54 22.97 8.98
N SER A 274 13.89 21.83 8.79
CA SER A 274 14.41 20.54 9.23
C SER A 274 13.92 19.42 8.32
N VAL A 275 14.76 18.40 8.14
CA VAL A 275 14.48 17.23 7.32
C VAL A 275 14.85 15.98 8.08
N LEU A 276 13.92 15.03 8.18
CA LEU A 276 14.14 13.72 8.78
C LEU A 276 14.13 12.64 7.70
N PHE A 277 15.27 11.97 7.51
CA PHE A 277 15.34 10.75 6.71
C PHE A 277 15.10 9.54 7.62
N HIS A 278 14.03 8.78 7.38
CA HIS A 278 13.71 7.56 8.13
C HIS A 278 13.86 6.29 7.26
N GLY A 279 14.14 5.14 7.88
CA GLY A 279 14.23 3.84 7.19
C GLY A 279 15.25 2.87 7.80
N PRO A 280 15.32 1.62 7.33
CA PRO A 280 16.25 0.59 7.83
C PRO A 280 17.73 0.98 7.73
N SER A 281 18.60 0.41 8.56
CA SER A 281 20.05 0.66 8.46
C SER A 281 20.60 0.30 7.07
N GLY A 282 21.60 1.02 6.58
CA GLY A 282 22.23 0.77 5.28
C GLY A 282 21.50 1.35 4.05
N THR A 283 20.30 1.91 4.20
CA THR A 283 19.51 2.52 3.10
C THR A 283 20.00 3.88 2.59
N GLY A 284 21.27 4.24 2.85
CA GLY A 284 21.87 5.45 2.27
C GLY A 284 21.43 6.78 2.87
N LYS A 285 20.60 6.85 3.92
CA LYS A 285 20.11 8.11 4.53
C LYS A 285 21.17 9.20 4.75
N THR A 286 22.28 8.86 5.40
CA THR A 286 23.39 9.81 5.64
C THR A 286 24.06 10.23 4.33
N MET A 287 24.11 9.33 3.35
CA MET A 287 24.65 9.61 2.03
C MET A 287 23.74 10.58 1.26
N SER A 288 22.43 10.35 1.26
CA SER A 288 21.45 11.25 0.65
C SER A 288 21.53 12.66 1.22
N CYS A 289 21.70 12.78 2.54
CA CYS A 289 21.86 14.09 3.18
C CYS A 289 23.15 14.80 2.72
N LYS A 290 24.27 14.09 2.62
CA LYS A 290 25.52 14.64 2.10
C LYS A 290 25.43 15.04 0.63
N LEU A 291 24.73 14.25 -0.20
CA LEU A 291 24.48 14.58 -1.60
C LEU A 291 23.66 15.86 -1.73
N ILE A 292 22.57 16.00 -0.98
CA ILE A 292 21.77 17.23 -0.97
C ILE A 292 22.63 18.43 -0.59
N CYS A 293 23.43 18.33 0.48
CA CYS A 293 24.30 19.42 0.92
C CYS A 293 25.36 19.78 -0.14
N GLN A 294 25.89 18.80 -0.86
CA GLN A 294 26.83 19.04 -1.97
C GLN A 294 26.15 19.80 -3.11
N GLU A 295 24.97 19.35 -3.55
CA GLU A 295 24.24 19.95 -4.68
C GLU A 295 23.81 21.39 -4.41
N ILE A 296 23.38 21.70 -3.19
CA ILE A 296 22.96 23.06 -2.83
C ILE A 296 24.09 23.95 -2.27
N ARG A 297 25.33 23.45 -2.22
CA ARG A 297 26.51 24.10 -1.62
C ARG A 297 26.34 24.45 -0.13
N LEU A 298 25.63 23.62 0.63
CA LEU A 298 25.42 23.83 2.06
C LEU A 298 26.57 23.26 2.90
N PRO A 299 27.27 24.08 3.70
CA PRO A 299 28.29 23.62 4.64
C PRO A 299 27.72 22.73 5.75
N VAL A 300 28.37 21.60 6.03
CA VAL A 300 28.02 20.72 7.15
C VAL A 300 29.11 20.83 8.23
N MET A 301 28.83 21.62 9.27
CA MET A 301 29.81 21.90 10.33
C MET A 301 30.19 20.65 11.12
N GLU A 302 29.21 19.84 11.50
CA GLU A 302 29.44 18.63 12.29
C GLU A 302 28.33 17.59 12.07
N ILE A 303 28.72 16.31 12.13
CA ILE A 303 27.80 15.18 12.16
C ILE A 303 27.75 14.65 13.59
N ILE A 304 26.63 14.90 14.26
CA ILE A 304 26.41 14.49 15.64
C ILE A 304 25.76 13.11 15.64
N ASN A 305 26.47 12.10 16.13
CA ASN A 305 25.89 10.78 16.36
C ASN A 305 25.16 10.78 17.72
N CYS A 306 23.85 10.63 17.71
CA CYS A 306 23.04 10.53 18.93
C CYS A 306 23.21 9.11 19.51
N THR A 307 24.20 8.96 20.39
CA THR A 307 24.42 7.81 21.28
C THR A 307 24.04 8.17 22.71
N GLU A 308 23.95 7.19 23.62
CA GLU A 308 23.54 7.39 25.01
C GLU A 308 24.39 8.44 25.79
N ASN A 309 25.61 8.76 25.34
CA ASN A 309 26.49 9.76 25.96
C ASN A 309 26.44 11.17 25.32
N LEU A 310 25.35 11.51 24.61
CA LEU A 310 25.22 12.77 23.86
C LEU A 310 25.30 14.01 24.76
N ASP A 311 24.79 13.92 25.99
CA ASP A 311 24.71 15.03 26.94
C ASP A 311 26.09 15.58 27.30
N GLU A 312 27.08 14.70 27.47
CA GLU A 312 28.46 15.08 27.80
C GLU A 312 29.16 15.82 26.65
N PHE A 313 28.81 15.45 25.41
CA PHE A 313 29.38 16.04 24.20
C PHE A 313 28.81 17.42 23.88
N VAL A 314 27.51 17.61 24.09
CA VAL A 314 26.79 18.85 23.75
C VAL A 314 26.89 19.91 24.85
N LEU A 315 26.83 19.51 26.13
CA LEU A 315 26.76 20.45 27.26
C LEU A 315 28.12 20.66 27.96
N GLY A 316 29.05 19.71 27.84
CA GLY A 316 30.31 19.69 28.60
C GLY A 316 30.12 19.03 29.98
N LYS A 317 31.22 18.81 30.71
CA LYS A 317 31.19 18.07 31.99
C LYS A 317 32.05 18.72 33.06
N TYR A 318 31.59 18.66 34.30
CA TYR A 318 32.41 18.96 35.48
C TYR A 318 33.25 17.74 35.84
N ILE A 319 34.57 17.88 35.76
CA ILE A 319 35.52 16.81 36.07
C ILE A 319 36.25 17.19 37.38
N PRO A 320 36.20 16.35 38.41
CA PRO A 320 37.04 16.55 39.59
C PRO A 320 38.50 16.30 39.21
N GLN A 321 39.34 17.31 39.41
CA GLN A 321 40.79 17.22 39.31
C GLN A 321 41.38 17.68 40.63
N GLU A 322 42.04 16.76 41.33
CA GLU A 322 42.57 16.98 42.68
C GLU A 322 41.45 17.46 43.63
N ASP A 323 41.67 18.53 44.40
CA ASP A 323 40.73 19.10 45.37
C ASP A 323 39.74 20.12 44.76
N LYS A 324 39.58 20.15 43.43
CA LYS A 324 38.67 21.10 42.74
C LYS A 324 37.85 20.45 41.64
N ILE A 325 36.62 20.95 41.48
CA ILE A 325 35.72 20.58 40.37
C ILE A 325 35.93 21.58 39.23
N ILE A 326 36.40 21.11 38.07
CA ILE A 326 36.71 21.96 36.90
C ILE A 326 35.69 21.69 35.80
N PHE A 327 35.04 22.74 35.28
CA PHE A 327 34.16 22.63 34.12
C PHE A 327 34.97 22.50 32.82
N LYS A 328 34.79 21.40 32.11
CA LYS A 328 35.36 21.20 30.77
C LYS A 328 34.27 21.46 29.74
N LYS A 329 34.43 22.56 29.00
CA LYS A 329 33.46 23.05 28.02
C LYS A 329 33.32 22.07 26.84
N ALA A 330 32.10 21.92 26.33
CA ALA A 330 31.80 21.16 25.11
C ALA A 330 32.62 21.65 23.90
N MET A 331 32.94 20.73 22.98
CA MET A 331 33.69 21.03 21.75
C MET A 331 32.88 21.76 20.67
N LEU A 332 31.58 22.02 20.88
CA LEU A 332 30.77 22.75 19.92
C LEU A 332 31.21 24.22 19.83
N PRO A 333 31.64 24.72 18.66
CA PRO A 333 31.84 26.15 18.47
C PRO A 333 30.48 26.84 18.65
N LYS A 334 30.44 27.95 19.43
CA LYS A 334 29.23 28.76 19.57
C LYS A 334 28.79 29.22 18.18
N PRO A 335 27.57 28.91 17.71
CA PRO A 335 27.03 29.56 16.53
C PRO A 335 26.73 31.01 16.92
N SER A 336 27.49 31.96 16.39
CA SER A 336 27.18 33.39 16.53
C SER A 336 26.84 33.98 15.18
N GLY A 337 25.62 34.52 15.04
CA GLY A 337 25.11 35.13 13.81
C GLY A 337 24.24 34.19 12.96
N MET A 338 23.78 34.68 11.80
CA MET A 338 22.95 33.93 10.82
C MET A 338 23.63 32.64 10.30
N ALA A 339 24.92 32.44 10.58
CA ALA A 339 25.73 31.25 10.25
C ALA A 339 25.38 29.97 11.05
N ALA A 340 24.24 29.94 11.74
CA ALA A 340 23.83 28.88 12.66
C ALA A 340 22.72 27.98 12.11
N ARG A 341 22.67 27.72 10.79
CA ARG A 341 21.46 27.11 10.23
C ARG A 341 21.44 25.58 10.14
N TRP A 342 22.56 24.84 10.15
CA TRP A 342 22.47 23.39 9.86
C TRP A 342 23.48 22.52 10.62
N CYS A 343 22.97 21.62 11.47
CA CYS A 343 23.72 20.51 12.09
C CYS A 343 23.11 19.19 11.62
N LEU A 344 23.96 18.23 11.21
CA LEU A 344 23.49 16.92 10.76
C LEU A 344 23.46 15.96 11.96
N ARG A 345 22.27 15.56 12.40
CA ARG A 345 22.09 14.62 13.51
C ARG A 345 21.83 13.21 12.98
N LYS A 346 22.56 12.22 13.50
CA LYS A 346 22.40 10.80 13.18
C LYS A 346 22.02 10.04 14.44
N SER A 347 20.76 9.64 14.57
CA SER A 347 20.33 8.73 15.64
C SER A 347 20.56 7.27 15.25
N ILE A 348 21.09 6.48 16.19
CA ILE A 348 21.04 5.03 16.13
C ILE A 348 19.90 4.62 17.06
N LEU A 349 18.67 4.62 16.53
CA LEU A 349 17.52 4.12 17.27
C LEU A 349 17.50 2.58 17.17
N GLN A 350 17.94 1.90 18.23
CA GLN A 350 17.51 0.54 18.50
C GLN A 350 16.18 0.61 19.28
N SER A 351 15.08 0.44 18.56
CA SER A 351 13.74 0.11 19.08
C SER A 351 12.94 1.26 19.76
N PRO A 352 11.61 1.09 19.93
CA PRO A 352 10.63 2.14 19.71
C PRO A 352 10.31 2.86 21.00
N ASN A 353 10.59 4.16 21.06
CA ASN A 353 9.72 5.13 21.68
C ASN A 353 10.25 6.53 21.35
N THR A 354 9.33 7.36 20.87
CA THR A 354 9.46 8.77 20.52
C THR A 354 10.21 9.58 21.57
N LEU A 355 11.08 10.50 21.13
CA LEU A 355 11.05 11.91 21.55
C LEU A 355 11.85 12.80 20.59
N LEU A 356 11.20 13.90 20.20
CA LEU A 356 11.70 15.01 19.40
C LEU A 356 12.82 15.78 20.10
N PHE A 357 13.75 16.33 19.32
CA PHE A 357 14.05 17.78 19.24
C PHE A 357 14.79 18.11 17.94
#